data_AF-A0A1G2Y545-F1
#
_entry.id   AF-A0A1G2Y545-F1
#
_cell.length_a   1.000
_cell.length_b   1.000
_cell.length_c   1.000
_cell.angle_alpha   90.00
_cell.angle_beta   90.00
_cell.angle_gamma   90.00
#
_symmetry.space_group_name_H-M   'P 1'
#
loop_
_entity.id
_entity.type
_entity.pdbx_description
1 polymer ?
#
loop_
_entity_poly.entity_id
_entity_poly.type
_entity_poly.pdbx_seq_one_letter_code
_entity_poly.pdbx_strand_id
1 'polypeptide(L)'
;MKQTEKRITEYTLKEQCADSLPSAQIKVKILSEGGQIWIQPDGFGEKCAADGEGWSIGIEIWQGRLRLIVFDDINSEDPQIINLENAKETGRLNND
;
A
#
# COMPACT_ATOMS: atom_id res chain seq x y z
N MET A 1 -17.04 -2.82 -22.27
CA MET A 1 -16.13 -2.54 -21.14
C MET A 1 -16.41 -3.58 -20.08
N LYS A 2 -15.43 -4.38 -19.67
CA LYS A 2 -15.64 -5.37 -18.59
C LYS A 2 -15.74 -4.60 -17.27
N GLN A 3 -16.85 -4.78 -16.57
CA GLN A 3 -17.04 -4.31 -15.20
C GLN A 3 -15.88 -4.89 -14.37
N THR A 4 -15.01 -4.03 -13.85
CA THR A 4 -13.87 -4.48 -13.06
C THR A 4 -14.39 -4.83 -11.68
N GLU A 5 -14.37 -6.11 -11.31
CA GLU A 5 -14.90 -6.56 -10.03
C GLU A 5 -14.09 -5.98 -8.88
N LYS A 6 -14.77 -5.27 -7.99
CA LYS A 6 -14.22 -4.84 -6.71
C LYS A 6 -13.98 -6.08 -5.85
N ARG A 7 -12.75 -6.26 -5.37
CA ARG A 7 -12.41 -7.36 -4.45
C ARG A 7 -11.76 -6.81 -3.19
N ILE A 8 -12.25 -7.22 -2.02
CA ILE A 8 -11.65 -6.93 -0.72
C ILE A 8 -11.23 -8.25 -0.06
N THR A 9 -10.07 -8.27 0.56
CA THR A 9 -9.61 -9.41 1.38
C THR A 9 -8.93 -8.87 2.63
N GLU A 10 -9.12 -9.56 3.76
CA GLU A 10 -8.60 -9.14 5.06
C GLU A 10 -7.50 -10.08 5.56
N TYR A 11 -6.51 -9.50 6.23
CA TYR A 11 -5.35 -10.19 6.79
C TYR A 11 -5.03 -9.65 8.18
N THR A 12 -4.25 -10.40 8.95
CA THR A 12 -3.66 -9.92 10.21
C THR A 12 -2.14 -9.95 10.07
N LEU A 13 -1.51 -8.78 10.09
CA LEU A 13 -0.07 -8.66 10.18
C LEU A 13 0.36 -8.85 11.63
N LYS A 14 1.52 -9.49 11.80
CA LYS A 14 2.14 -9.74 13.09
C LYS A 14 3.57 -9.20 13.06
N GLU A 15 4.01 -8.69 14.20
CA GLU A 15 5.40 -8.34 14.45
C GLU A 15 6.34 -9.45 13.96
N GLN A 16 7.38 -9.05 13.22
CA GLN A 16 8.40 -9.95 12.66
C GLN A 16 9.66 -9.99 13.52
N CYS A 17 9.89 -8.96 14.34
CA CYS A 17 10.99 -8.90 15.29
C CYS A 17 10.64 -9.71 16.56
N ALA A 18 11.35 -10.81 16.77
CA ALA A 18 11.13 -11.70 17.93
C ALA A 18 11.39 -11.02 19.29
N ASP A 19 12.23 -9.98 19.30
CA ASP A 19 12.64 -9.28 20.52
C ASP A 19 11.71 -8.09 20.87
N SER A 20 10.75 -7.77 20.00
CA SER A 20 9.80 -6.67 20.21
C SER A 20 8.74 -7.07 21.23
N LEU A 21 8.73 -6.40 22.38
CA LEU A 21 7.81 -6.63 23.48
C LEU A 21 7.08 -5.33 23.86
N PRO A 22 5.74 -5.26 23.76
CA PRO A 22 4.83 -6.33 23.34
C PRO A 22 4.84 -6.59 21.82
N SER A 23 4.57 -7.84 21.43
CA SER A 23 4.42 -8.21 20.01
C SER A 23 3.19 -7.51 19.42
N ALA A 24 3.43 -6.63 18.44
CA ALA A 24 2.39 -5.88 17.76
C ALA A 24 1.62 -6.77 16.75
N GLN A 25 0.34 -6.46 16.57
CA GLN A 25 -0.49 -7.04 15.51
C GLN A 25 -1.48 -6.00 14.99
N ILE A 26 -1.82 -6.08 13.70
CA ILE A 26 -2.75 -5.15 13.06
C ILE A 26 -3.56 -5.87 11.98
N LYS A 27 -4.86 -5.58 11.90
CA LYS A 27 -5.68 -6.04 10.77
C LYS A 27 -5.47 -5.14 9.57
N VAL A 28 -5.49 -5.74 8.39
CA VAL A 28 -5.25 -5.04 7.13
C VAL A 28 -6.26 -5.51 6.10
N LYS A 29 -6.94 -4.57 5.44
CA LYS A 29 -7.75 -4.84 4.26
C LYS A 29 -6.95 -4.53 3.00
N ILE A 30 -7.10 -5.36 1.97
CA ILE A 30 -6.56 -5.14 0.64
C ILE A 30 -7.73 -5.04 -0.33
N LEU A 31 -7.86 -3.90 -1.01
CA LEU A 31 -8.86 -3.60 -2.02
C LEU A 31 -8.21 -3.62 -3.39
N SER A 32 -8.78 -4.38 -4.34
CA SER A 32 -8.47 -4.29 -5.76
C SER A 32 -9.68 -3.76 -6.51
N GLU A 33 -9.54 -2.57 -7.10
CA GLU A 33 -10.61 -1.88 -7.81
C GLU A 33 -10.01 -0.90 -8.84
N GLY A 34 -10.63 -0.76 -10.01
CA GLY A 34 -10.23 0.26 -10.99
C GLY A 34 -8.81 0.14 -11.57
N GLY A 35 -8.18 -1.04 -11.48
CA GLY A 35 -6.78 -1.23 -11.90
C GLY A 35 -5.75 -0.79 -10.85
N GLN A 36 -6.20 -0.52 -9.63
CA GLN A 36 -5.37 -0.15 -8.48
C GLN A 36 -5.50 -1.22 -7.39
N ILE A 37 -4.51 -1.26 -6.52
CA ILE A 37 -4.61 -1.99 -5.26
C ILE A 37 -4.35 -1.01 -4.12
N TRP A 38 -5.22 -1.03 -3.12
CA TRP A 38 -5.15 -0.23 -1.91
C TRP A 38 -5.04 -1.12 -0.69
N ILE A 39 -4.32 -0.65 0.32
CA ILE A 39 -4.09 -1.35 1.59
C ILE A 39 -4.51 -0.41 2.71
N GLN A 40 -5.40 -0.90 3.58
CA GLN A 40 -5.93 -0.20 4.75
C GLN A 40 -5.53 -0.97 6.01
N PRO A 41 -4.49 -0.53 6.74
CA PRO A 41 -4.22 -0.99 8.10
C PRO A 41 -5.19 -0.34 9.11
N ASP A 42 -5.76 -1.13 10.02
CA ASP A 42 -6.69 -0.64 11.04
C ASP A 42 -6.04 0.46 11.92
N GLY A 43 -6.67 1.64 11.98
CA GLY A 43 -6.16 2.79 12.72
C GLY A 43 -5.17 3.68 11.95
N PHE A 44 -4.93 3.37 10.66
CA PHE A 44 -4.11 4.16 9.76
C PHE A 44 -4.96 4.69 8.61
N GLY A 45 -4.62 5.87 8.09
CA GLY A 45 -5.34 6.50 6.98
C GLY A 45 -4.65 7.78 6.52
N GLU A 46 -5.26 8.46 5.57
CA GLU A 46 -4.87 9.75 5.04
C GLU A 46 -5.69 10.90 5.66
N LYS A 47 -5.11 12.10 5.71
CA LYS A 47 -5.68 13.28 6.38
C LYS A 47 -7.14 13.59 6.06
N CYS A 48 -7.56 13.32 4.83
CA CYS A 48 -8.89 13.66 4.33
C CYS A 48 -9.93 12.55 4.51
N ALA A 49 -9.52 11.36 4.97
CA ALA A 49 -10.44 10.27 5.25
C ALA A 49 -11.01 10.36 6.68
N ALA A 50 -12.19 9.79 6.87
CA ALA A 50 -12.70 9.53 8.21
C ALA A 50 -11.87 8.40 8.87
N ASP A 51 -11.77 8.45 10.20
CA ASP A 51 -11.12 7.40 10.98
C ASP A 51 -11.69 6.02 10.62
N GLY A 52 -10.80 5.07 10.29
CA GLY A 52 -11.15 3.70 9.91
C GLY A 52 -11.57 3.51 8.45
N GLU A 53 -11.68 4.58 7.66
CA GLU A 53 -12.07 4.53 6.24
C GLU A 53 -10.91 4.79 5.27
N GLY A 54 -9.78 5.29 5.77
CA GLY A 54 -8.61 5.63 4.97
C GLY A 54 -7.86 4.43 4.38
N TRP A 55 -7.15 4.66 3.27
CA TRP A 55 -6.33 3.67 2.55
C TRP A 55 -4.92 4.25 2.37
N SER A 56 -4.10 4.12 3.42
CA SER A 56 -2.81 4.82 3.50
C SER A 56 -1.73 4.34 2.52
N ILE A 57 -1.94 3.21 1.83
CA ILE A 57 -0.97 2.66 0.86
C ILE A 57 -1.69 2.22 -0.41
N GLY A 58 -1.16 2.62 -1.57
CA GLY A 58 -1.69 2.25 -2.88
C GLY A 58 -0.60 1.86 -3.88
N ILE A 59 -0.93 1.01 -4.85
CA ILE A 59 -0.06 0.68 -5.98
C ILE A 59 -0.85 0.74 -7.29
N GLU A 60 -0.27 1.40 -8.29
CA GLU A 60 -0.93 1.60 -9.58
C GLU A 60 0.07 1.80 -10.73
N ILE A 61 -0.46 1.77 -11.95
CA ILE A 61 0.24 2.22 -13.15
C ILE A 61 -0.23 3.63 -13.48
N TRP A 62 0.67 4.61 -13.39
CA TRP A 62 0.40 5.99 -13.77
C TRP A 62 1.38 6.42 -14.87
N GLN A 63 0.85 6.93 -15.99
CA GLN A 63 1.65 7.31 -17.16
C GLN A 63 2.61 6.21 -17.64
N GLY A 64 2.15 4.95 -17.58
CA GLY A 64 2.92 3.78 -18.03
C GLY A 64 4.02 3.31 -17.08
N ARG A 65 4.09 3.84 -15.86
CA ARG A 65 5.08 3.47 -14.84
C ARG A 65 4.41 2.87 -13.61
N LEU A 66 5.00 1.82 -13.06
CA LEU A 66 4.54 1.27 -11.78
C LEU A 66 5.00 2.18 -10.64
N ARG A 67 4.06 2.62 -9.79
CA ARG A 67 4.37 3.46 -8.62
C ARG A 67 3.66 2.96 -7.36
N LEU A 68 4.33 3.17 -6.24
CA LEU A 68 3.76 3.03 -4.90
C LEU A 68 3.38 4.42 -4.36
N ILE A 69 2.22 4.52 -3.75
CA ILE A 69 1.66 5.70 -3.11
C ILE A 69 1.62 5.41 -1.61
N VAL A 70 2.18 6.29 -0.79
CA VAL A 70 2.22 6.13 0.66
C VAL A 70 1.83 7.43 1.34
N PHE A 71 0.78 7.38 2.16
CA PHE A 71 0.44 8.40 3.14
C PHE A 71 1.05 7.97 4.48
N ASP A 72 2.25 8.49 4.80
CA ASP A 72 3.01 8.10 5.99
C ASP A 72 2.74 9.00 7.21
N ASP A 73 2.20 10.20 6.99
CA ASP A 73 1.78 11.13 8.03
C ASP A 73 0.31 11.54 7.84
N ILE A 74 -0.54 11.20 8.81
CA ILE A 74 -1.96 11.53 8.82
C ILE A 74 -2.22 13.05 8.86
N ASN A 75 -1.21 13.86 9.17
CA ASN A 75 -1.29 15.32 9.16
C ASN A 75 -0.91 15.94 7.81
N SER A 76 -0.35 15.14 6.88
CA SER A 76 -0.03 15.55 5.52
C SER A 76 -1.15 15.17 4.55
N GLU A 77 -1.47 16.07 3.62
CA GLU A 77 -2.40 15.78 2.52
C GLU A 77 -1.70 15.14 1.33
N ASP A 78 -0.41 15.44 1.16
CA ASP A 78 0.36 14.98 0.01
C ASP A 78 0.99 13.62 0.31
N PRO A 79 0.73 12.59 -0.52
CA PRO A 79 1.40 11.30 -0.39
C PRO A 79 2.82 11.36 -0.94
N GLN A 80 3.65 10.45 -0.43
CA GLN A 80 4.91 10.10 -1.07
C GLN A 80 4.66 9.17 -2.25
N ILE A 81 5.34 9.44 -3.36
CA ILE A 81 5.27 8.63 -4.58
C ILE A 81 6.63 8.00 -4.84
N ILE A 82 6.69 6.67 -4.76
CA ILE A 82 7.90 5.88 -5.05
C ILE A 82 7.74 5.26 -6.44
N ASN A 83 8.62 5.65 -7.36
CA ASN A 83 8.70 5.07 -8.69
C ASN A 83 9.42 3.71 -8.62
N LEU A 84 8.74 2.63 -9.03
CA LEU A 84 9.25 1.27 -8.93
C LEU A 84 9.94 0.77 -10.22
N GLU A 85 10.16 1.62 -11.22
CA GLU A 85 10.76 1.21 -12.50
C GLU A 85 12.17 0.61 -12.36
N ASN A 86 12.93 1.04 -11.35
CA ASN A 86 14.25 0.46 -11.03
C ASN A 86 14.16 -0.92 -10.38
N ALA A 87 13.00 -1.33 -9.87
CA ALA A 87 12.76 -2.66 -9.32
C ALA A 87 12.43 -3.71 -10.40
N LYS A 88 12.33 -3.30 -11.68
CA LYS A 88 12.17 -4.24 -12.80
C LYS A 88 13.35 -5.21 -12.84
N GLU A 89 13.07 -6.48 -13.10
CA GLU A 89 14.11 -7.51 -13.22
C GLU A 89 15.15 -7.16 -14.29
N THR A 90 14.74 -6.46 -15.36
CA THR A 90 15.62 -5.96 -16.43
C THR A 90 16.61 -4.88 -15.96
N GLY A 91 16.42 -4.30 -14.77
CA GLY A 91 17.35 -3.36 -14.14
C GLY A 91 18.46 -4.03 -13.33
N ARG A 92 18.45 -5.37 -13.22
CA ARG A 92 19.49 -6.12 -12.52
C ARG A 92 20.82 -5.96 -13.29
N LEU A 93 21.82 -5.38 -12.64
CA LEU A 93 23.17 -5.31 -13.20
C LEU A 93 23.79 -6.71 -13.15
N ASN A 94 24.25 -7.21 -14.30
CA ASN A 94 25.06 -8.43 -14.36
C ASN A 94 26.46 -8.07 -13.85
N ASN A 95 26.66 -8.14 -12.53
CA ASN A 95 28.00 -8.11 -11.95
C ASN A 95 28.44 -9.57 -11.74
N ASP A 96 28.91 -10.20 -12.81
CA ASP A 96 29.70 -11.44 -12.75
C ASP A 96 31.19 -11.11 -12.52
#